data_AF-A0A9W6CVQ7-F1
#
_entry.id   AF-A0A9W6CVQ7-F1
#
_cell.length_a   1.000
_cell.length_b   1.000
_cell.length_c   1.000
_cell.angle_alpha   90.00
_cell.angle_beta   90.00
_cell.angle_gamma   90.00
#
_symmetry.space_group_name_H-M   'P 1'
#
loop_
_entity.id
_entity.type
_entity.pdbx_description
1 polymer ?
#
loop_
_entity_poly.entity_id
_entity_poly.type
_entity_poly.pdbx_seq_one_letter_code
_entity_poly.pdbx_strand_id
1 'polypeptide(L)'
;MRATTTRVTTWAAVGGVCGLAWAASFRAYMAEISGAISAVHWVGTFLALLLPGAIIGVALGASAVADPVRHRRALHWAASAPLLFAAFPLALPGALVDFLTQGLGGGALGVALAAIAGGYAIGGRRTWARWTCGLLAVLLLAGIAASVPSIAGAALAFTTPRGMWVVVLALSLLLVLYVAAAIPFRRLNAPYRAGQAADASSATAS
;
A
#
# COMPACT_ATOMS: atom_id res chain seq x y z
N MET A 1 19.13 -13.28 21.18
CA MET A 1 18.75 -13.57 19.77
C MET A 1 17.34 -14.19 19.63
N ARG A 2 16.94 -15.22 20.39
CA ARG A 2 15.61 -15.87 20.23
C ARG A 2 14.40 -14.93 20.40
N ALA A 3 14.40 -14.05 21.40
CA ALA A 3 13.26 -13.14 21.67
C ALA A 3 12.97 -12.15 20.53
N THR A 4 14.01 -11.67 19.83
CA THR A 4 13.86 -10.75 18.68
C THR A 4 13.27 -11.48 17.49
N THR A 5 13.71 -12.72 17.23
CA THR A 5 13.18 -13.56 16.16
C THR A 5 11.70 -13.88 16.36
N THR A 6 11.30 -14.25 17.59
CA THR A 6 9.90 -14.53 17.92
C THR A 6 9.01 -13.30 17.73
N ARG A 7 9.48 -12.09 18.06
CA ARG A 7 8.71 -10.87 17.79
C ARG A 7 8.55 -10.60 16.30
N VAL A 8 9.62 -10.74 15.51
CA VAL A 8 9.55 -10.53 14.06
C VAL A 8 8.56 -11.50 13.42
N THR A 9 8.58 -12.79 13.81
CA THR A 9 7.64 -13.78 13.26
C THR A 9 6.19 -13.48 13.65
N THR A 10 5.93 -13.09 14.89
CA THR A 10 4.56 -12.69 15.32
C THR A 10 4.06 -11.50 14.51
N TRP A 11 4.86 -10.44 14.37
CA TRP A 11 4.44 -9.25 13.62
C TRP A 11 4.35 -9.49 12.12
N ALA A 12 5.20 -10.35 11.56
CA ALA A 12 5.07 -10.86 10.20
C ALA A 12 3.73 -11.59 10.00
N ALA A 13 3.35 -12.47 10.92
CA ALA A 13 2.09 -13.21 10.84
C ALA A 13 0.87 -12.27 10.93
N VAL A 14 0.87 -11.34 11.89
CA VAL A 14 -0.18 -10.30 12.01
C VAL A 14 -0.28 -9.50 10.72
N GLY A 15 0.86 -9.04 10.21
CA GLY A 15 0.92 -8.30 8.95
C GLY A 15 0.36 -9.12 7.78
N GLY A 16 0.72 -10.40 7.67
CA GLY A 16 0.20 -11.30 6.64
C GLY A 16 -1.32 -11.47 6.68
N VAL A 17 -1.89 -11.64 7.87
CA VAL A 17 -3.36 -11.70 8.07
C VAL A 17 -4.01 -10.39 7.68
N CYS A 18 -3.47 -9.25 8.12
CA CYS A 18 -3.96 -7.93 7.73
C CYS A 18 -3.88 -7.72 6.21
N GLY A 19 -2.80 -8.14 5.57
CA GLY A 19 -2.60 -8.05 4.13
C GLY A 19 -3.59 -8.91 3.34
N LEU A 20 -3.87 -10.13 3.81
CA LEU A 20 -4.90 -11.01 3.24
C LEU A 20 -6.30 -10.40 3.38
N ALA A 21 -6.64 -9.90 4.57
CA ALA A 21 -7.93 -9.26 4.82
C ALA A 21 -8.12 -8.02 3.94
N TRP A 22 -7.07 -7.22 3.79
CA TRP A 22 -7.05 -6.07 2.89
C TRP A 22 -7.25 -6.47 1.44
N ALA A 23 -6.51 -7.47 0.94
CA ALA A 23 -6.60 -7.91 -0.45
C ALA A 23 -7.96 -8.55 -0.77
N ALA A 24 -8.54 -9.31 0.15
CA ALA A 24 -9.89 -9.85 0.04
C ALA A 24 -10.95 -8.72 -0.01
N SER A 25 -10.80 -7.70 0.83
CA SER A 25 -11.68 -6.53 0.82
C SER A 25 -11.54 -5.71 -0.47
N PHE A 26 -10.31 -5.57 -0.98
CA PHE A 26 -10.05 -4.92 -2.26
C PHE A 26 -10.66 -5.71 -3.44
N ARG A 27 -10.65 -7.04 -3.37
CA ARG A 27 -11.37 -7.88 -4.33
C ARG A 27 -12.87 -7.66 -4.28
N ALA A 28 -13.46 -7.52 -3.09
CA ALA A 28 -14.88 -7.20 -2.93
C ALA A 28 -15.22 -5.82 -3.52
N TYR A 29 -14.37 -4.82 -3.29
CA TYR A 29 -14.46 -3.51 -3.93
C TYR A 29 -14.46 -3.61 -5.48
N MET A 30 -13.55 -4.40 -6.05
CA MET A 30 -13.53 -4.65 -7.50
C MET A 30 -14.82 -5.32 -7.99
N ALA A 31 -15.45 -6.20 -7.19
CA ALA A 31 -16.72 -6.80 -7.55
C ALA A 31 -17.86 -5.79 -7.65
N GLU A 32 -17.90 -4.79 -6.76
CA GLU A 32 -18.92 -3.74 -6.80
C GLU A 32 -18.83 -2.93 -8.09
N ILE A 33 -17.62 -2.61 -8.56
CA ILE A 33 -17.43 -1.79 -9.77
C ILE A 33 -17.65 -2.62 -11.04
N SER A 34 -17.18 -3.87 -11.07
CA SER A 34 -17.36 -4.75 -12.22
C SER A 34 -18.79 -5.30 -12.34
N GLY A 35 -19.57 -5.32 -11.25
CA GLY A 35 -20.94 -5.82 -11.27
C GLY A 35 -21.03 -7.30 -11.65
N ALA A 36 -22.02 -7.65 -12.50
CA ALA A 36 -22.38 -9.03 -12.83
C ALA A 36 -21.27 -9.83 -13.58
N ILE A 37 -20.30 -9.14 -14.19
CA ILE A 37 -19.15 -9.79 -14.85
C ILE A 37 -18.01 -10.13 -13.88
N SER A 38 -18.13 -9.79 -12.60
CA SER A 38 -17.09 -10.11 -11.62
C SER A 38 -17.06 -11.60 -11.31
N ALA A 39 -15.96 -12.26 -11.65
CA ALA A 39 -15.72 -13.67 -11.37
C ALA A 39 -14.46 -13.89 -10.51
N VAL A 40 -14.49 -14.90 -9.64
CA VAL A 40 -13.34 -15.30 -8.83
C VAL A 40 -12.60 -16.41 -9.56
N HIS A 41 -11.31 -16.20 -9.78
CA HIS A 41 -10.45 -17.17 -10.45
C HIS A 41 -9.27 -17.55 -9.57
N TRP A 42 -8.82 -18.79 -9.64
CA TRP A 42 -7.63 -19.26 -8.93
C TRP A 42 -6.41 -18.38 -9.22
N VAL A 43 -6.11 -18.16 -10.49
CA VAL A 43 -4.95 -17.38 -10.90
C VAL A 43 -5.18 -15.88 -10.67
N GLY A 44 -6.27 -15.32 -11.21
CA GLY A 44 -6.51 -13.87 -11.16
C GLY A 44 -6.84 -13.32 -9.77
N THR A 45 -7.44 -14.11 -8.88
CA THR A 45 -7.78 -13.65 -7.52
C THR A 45 -6.79 -14.15 -6.49
N PHE A 46 -6.57 -15.45 -6.37
CA PHE A 46 -5.72 -15.97 -5.30
C PHE A 46 -4.24 -15.70 -5.54
N LEU A 47 -3.74 -15.98 -6.73
CA LEU A 47 -2.32 -15.76 -7.05
C LEU A 47 -2.01 -14.30 -7.39
N ALA A 48 -2.82 -13.64 -8.21
CA ALA A 48 -2.49 -12.29 -8.68
C ALA A 48 -2.87 -11.16 -7.70
N LEU A 49 -3.73 -11.41 -6.70
CA LEU A 49 -4.19 -10.38 -5.76
C LEU A 49 -4.00 -10.75 -4.27
N LEU A 50 -4.50 -11.90 -3.82
CA LEU A 50 -4.43 -12.28 -2.40
C LEU A 50 -3.00 -12.61 -1.98
N LEU A 51 -2.26 -13.37 -2.78
CA LEU A 51 -0.87 -13.74 -2.52
C LEU A 51 0.06 -12.52 -2.38
N PRO A 52 0.12 -11.56 -3.33
CA PRO A 52 0.93 -10.36 -3.13
C PRO A 52 0.44 -9.55 -1.93
N GLY A 53 -0.86 -9.50 -1.65
CA GLY A 53 -1.39 -8.87 -0.43
C GLY A 53 -0.84 -9.47 0.86
N ALA A 54 -0.79 -10.81 0.94
CA ALA A 54 -0.19 -11.52 2.06
C ALA A 54 1.31 -11.23 2.20
N ILE A 55 2.05 -11.29 1.09
CA ILE A 55 3.51 -11.05 1.07
C ILE A 55 3.83 -9.61 1.51
N ILE A 56 3.09 -8.62 0.99
CA ILE A 56 3.21 -7.22 1.39
C ILE A 56 2.91 -7.07 2.87
N GLY A 57 1.82 -7.68 3.34
CA GLY A 57 1.45 -7.70 4.75
C GLY A 57 2.57 -8.23 5.64
N VAL A 58 3.16 -9.37 5.29
CA VAL A 58 4.30 -9.98 6.00
C VAL A 58 5.49 -9.02 6.02
N ALA A 59 5.85 -8.43 4.89
CA ALA A 59 6.98 -7.51 4.78
C ALA A 59 6.78 -6.26 5.65
N LEU A 60 5.60 -5.65 5.60
CA LEU A 60 5.25 -4.47 6.40
C LEU A 60 5.16 -4.81 7.89
N GLY A 61 4.57 -5.95 8.25
CA GLY A 61 4.50 -6.45 9.62
C GLY A 61 5.89 -6.70 10.22
N ALA A 62 6.75 -7.43 9.51
CA ALA A 62 8.12 -7.67 9.93
C ALA A 62 8.90 -6.36 10.11
N SER A 63 8.69 -5.38 9.23
CA SER A 63 9.32 -4.06 9.33
C SER A 63 8.93 -3.30 10.60
N ALA A 64 7.76 -3.57 11.18
CA ALA A 64 7.28 -2.90 12.38
C ALA A 64 8.17 -3.12 13.60
N VAL A 65 8.95 -4.20 13.65
CA VAL A 65 9.87 -4.50 14.76
C VAL A 65 11.32 -4.72 14.32
N ALA A 66 11.63 -4.44 13.05
CA ALA A 66 12.98 -4.57 12.52
C ALA A 66 13.93 -3.50 13.08
N ASP A 67 15.16 -3.92 13.39
CA ASP A 67 16.25 -3.00 13.74
C ASP A 67 16.65 -2.18 12.51
N PRO A 68 16.54 -0.83 12.55
CA PRO A 68 16.78 0.01 11.41
C PRO A 68 18.26 0.16 11.01
N VAL A 69 19.19 -0.12 11.92
CA VAL A 69 20.63 -0.09 11.64
C VAL A 69 21.05 -1.42 11.02
N ARG A 70 20.64 -2.54 11.63
CA ARG A 70 21.04 -3.88 11.17
C ARG A 70 20.30 -4.35 9.92
N HIS A 71 19.03 -3.98 9.77
CA HIS A 71 18.16 -4.50 8.71
C HIS A 71 17.74 -3.46 7.67
N ARG A 72 18.59 -2.45 7.45
CA ARG A 72 18.33 -1.34 6.53
C ARG A 72 17.91 -1.80 5.12
N ARG A 73 18.60 -2.79 4.54
CA ARG A 73 18.26 -3.33 3.20
C ARG A 73 16.88 -3.99 3.18
N ALA A 74 16.53 -4.75 4.23
CA ALA A 74 15.21 -5.38 4.33
C ALA A 74 14.09 -4.33 4.45
N LEU A 75 14.35 -3.22 5.14
CA LEU A 75 13.40 -2.10 5.21
C LEU A 75 13.20 -1.41 3.86
N HIS A 76 14.23 -1.27 3.03
CA HIS A 76 14.07 -0.76 1.67
C HIS A 76 13.23 -1.70 0.79
N TRP A 77 13.44 -3.01 0.92
CA TRP A 77 12.57 -4.00 0.25
C TRP A 77 11.13 -3.98 0.76
N ALA A 78 10.92 -3.82 2.07
CA ALA A 78 9.59 -3.67 2.63
C ALA A 78 8.90 -2.38 2.15
N ALA A 79 9.65 -1.29 1.97
CA ALA A 79 9.14 -0.04 1.42
C ALA A 79 8.75 -0.15 -0.07
N SER A 80 9.41 -0.99 -0.84
CA SER A 80 9.07 -1.26 -2.24
C SER A 80 8.08 -2.42 -2.42
N ALA A 81 7.72 -3.15 -1.35
CA ALA A 81 6.79 -4.28 -1.41
C ALA A 81 5.45 -3.97 -2.09
N PRO A 82 4.82 -2.78 -1.95
CA PRO A 82 3.58 -2.47 -2.64
C PRO A 82 3.64 -2.61 -4.17
N LEU A 83 4.84 -2.56 -4.78
CA LEU A 83 5.02 -2.86 -6.21
C LEU A 83 4.58 -4.26 -6.61
N LEU A 84 4.50 -5.22 -5.67
CA LEU A 84 3.98 -6.55 -5.95
C LEU A 84 2.51 -6.52 -6.39
N PHE A 85 1.71 -5.53 -5.97
CA PHE A 85 0.35 -5.36 -6.48
C PHE A 85 0.31 -4.99 -7.96
N ALA A 86 1.37 -4.40 -8.51
CA ALA A 86 1.49 -4.17 -9.95
C ALA A 86 2.16 -5.35 -10.66
N ALA A 87 3.22 -5.91 -10.06
CA ALA A 87 4.02 -6.95 -10.69
C ALA A 87 3.25 -8.25 -10.93
N PHE A 88 2.45 -8.71 -9.96
CA PHE A 88 1.72 -9.97 -10.08
C PHE A 88 0.63 -9.93 -11.16
N PRO A 89 -0.24 -8.91 -11.23
CA PRO A 89 -1.21 -8.78 -12.32
C PRO A 89 -0.56 -8.61 -13.69
N LEU A 90 0.50 -7.80 -13.81
CA LEU A 90 1.20 -7.58 -15.08
C LEU A 90 2.00 -8.80 -15.56
N ALA A 91 2.32 -9.73 -14.65
CA ALA A 91 2.95 -11.00 -15.00
C ALA A 91 1.96 -12.03 -15.57
N LEU A 92 0.65 -11.75 -15.58
CA LEU A 92 -0.33 -12.61 -16.24
C LEU A 92 -0.15 -12.58 -17.77
N PRO A 93 -0.37 -13.71 -18.47
CA PRO A 93 -0.27 -13.75 -19.92
C PRO A 93 -1.18 -12.71 -20.58
N GLY A 94 -0.65 -11.90 -21.49
CA GLY A 94 -1.40 -10.85 -22.19
C GLY A 94 -1.58 -9.54 -21.43
N ALA A 95 -1.53 -9.56 -20.09
CA ALA A 95 -1.81 -8.37 -19.27
C ALA A 95 -0.85 -7.19 -19.51
N LEU A 96 0.42 -7.47 -19.81
CA LEU A 96 1.38 -6.41 -20.15
C LEU A 96 1.03 -5.75 -21.50
N VAL A 97 0.56 -6.54 -22.47
CA VAL A 97 0.16 -6.02 -23.78
C VAL A 97 -1.11 -5.19 -23.63
N ASP A 98 -2.09 -5.68 -22.87
CA ASP A 98 -3.33 -4.95 -22.57
C ASP A 98 -3.05 -3.66 -21.80
N PHE A 99 -2.08 -3.67 -20.88
CA PHE A 99 -1.63 -2.48 -20.19
C PHE A 99 -1.03 -1.44 -21.15
N LEU A 100 -0.15 -1.88 -22.06
CA LEU A 100 0.53 -0.97 -22.99
C LEU A 100 -0.37 -0.47 -24.11
N THR A 101 -1.35 -1.26 -24.54
CA THR A 101 -2.21 -0.93 -25.69
C THR A 101 -3.54 -0.30 -25.29
N GLN A 102 -4.09 -0.68 -24.14
CA GLN A 102 -5.44 -0.29 -23.69
C GLN A 102 -5.43 0.40 -22.31
N GLY A 103 -4.28 0.45 -21.63
CA GLY A 103 -4.18 0.99 -20.26
C GLY A 103 -4.77 0.07 -19.19
N LEU A 104 -5.18 -1.16 -19.56
CA LEU A 104 -5.78 -2.12 -18.63
C LEU A 104 -4.73 -2.62 -17.63
N GLY A 105 -4.99 -2.43 -16.33
CA GLY A 105 -4.02 -2.68 -15.25
C GLY A 105 -3.40 -1.42 -14.65
N GLY A 106 -3.68 -0.23 -15.22
CA GLY A 106 -3.26 1.05 -14.64
C GLY A 106 -3.74 1.26 -13.20
N GLY A 107 -4.89 0.69 -12.82
CA GLY A 107 -5.38 0.71 -11.44
C GLY A 107 -4.43 0.00 -10.46
N ALA A 108 -3.86 -1.14 -10.84
CA ALA A 108 -2.93 -1.89 -9.99
C ALA A 108 -1.61 -1.13 -9.78
N LEU A 109 -1.08 -0.53 -10.85
CA LEU A 109 0.08 0.36 -10.77
C LEU A 109 -0.24 1.61 -9.93
N GLY A 110 -1.42 2.20 -10.13
CA GLY A 110 -1.91 3.35 -9.39
C GLY A 110 -1.95 3.07 -7.89
N VAL A 111 -2.52 1.94 -7.47
CA VAL A 111 -2.56 1.51 -6.06
C VAL A 111 -1.16 1.33 -5.48
N ALA A 112 -0.25 0.68 -6.22
CA ALA A 112 1.13 0.46 -5.77
C ALA A 112 1.89 1.78 -5.58
N LEU A 113 1.82 2.68 -6.57
CA LEU A 113 2.47 3.99 -6.51
C LEU A 113 1.85 4.88 -5.42
N ALA A 114 0.53 4.83 -5.28
CA ALA A 114 -0.20 5.54 -4.26
C ALA A 114 0.21 5.10 -2.84
N ALA A 115 0.38 3.79 -2.63
CA ALA A 115 0.87 3.24 -1.37
C ALA A 115 2.28 3.73 -1.02
N ILE A 116 3.19 3.75 -1.99
CA ILE A 116 4.57 4.22 -1.78
C ILE A 116 4.58 5.73 -1.53
N ALA A 117 3.84 6.50 -2.32
CA ALA A 117 3.74 7.95 -2.17
C ALA A 117 3.09 8.33 -0.82
N GLY A 118 1.96 7.73 -0.47
CA GLY A 118 1.28 7.96 0.81
C GLY A 118 2.12 7.52 2.00
N GLY A 119 2.75 6.35 1.91
CA GLY A 119 3.68 5.85 2.92
C GLY A 119 4.87 6.78 3.13
N TYR A 120 5.46 7.30 2.06
CA TYR A 120 6.56 8.26 2.14
C TYR A 120 6.10 9.64 2.66
N ALA A 121 4.91 10.11 2.27
CA ALA A 121 4.34 11.36 2.77
C ALA A 121 4.20 11.36 4.30
N ILE A 122 3.77 10.22 4.86
CA ILE A 122 3.58 10.04 6.31
C ILE A 122 4.92 9.76 7.00
N GLY A 123 5.72 8.83 6.47
CA GLY A 123 6.88 8.27 7.15
C GLY A 123 8.25 8.84 6.74
N GLY A 124 8.30 9.63 5.67
CA GLY A 124 9.52 10.13 5.02
C GLY A 124 10.29 11.17 5.82
N ARG A 125 11.51 11.47 5.37
CA ARG A 125 12.45 12.37 6.06
C ARG A 125 12.39 13.80 5.51
N ARG A 126 12.50 13.94 4.19
CA ARG A 126 12.65 15.24 3.53
C ARG A 126 11.28 15.90 3.41
N THR A 127 11.09 17.04 4.06
CA THR A 127 9.79 17.75 4.13
C THR A 127 9.22 18.09 2.76
N TRP A 128 10.02 18.62 1.84
CA TRP A 128 9.57 18.88 0.46
C TRP A 128 9.10 17.59 -0.23
N ALA A 129 9.88 16.51 -0.15
CA ALA A 129 9.51 15.24 -0.79
C ALA A 129 8.26 14.61 -0.14
N ARG A 130 8.01 14.87 1.15
CA ARG A 130 6.75 14.48 1.80
C ARG A 130 5.56 15.25 1.24
N TRP A 131 5.71 16.54 0.95
CA TRP A 131 4.66 17.35 0.33
C TRP A 131 4.37 16.90 -1.10
N THR A 132 5.40 16.66 -1.91
CA THR A 132 5.20 16.18 -3.29
C THR A 132 4.58 14.79 -3.32
N CYS A 133 5.06 13.86 -2.49
CA CYS A 133 4.46 12.53 -2.35
C CYS A 133 3.05 12.60 -1.74
N GLY A 134 2.80 13.53 -0.82
CA GLY A 134 1.49 13.74 -0.21
C GLY A 134 0.47 14.25 -1.23
N LEU A 135 0.85 15.25 -2.02
CA LEU A 135 0.04 15.75 -3.13
C LEU A 135 -0.25 14.63 -4.13
N LEU A 136 0.77 13.88 -4.56
CA LEU A 136 0.60 12.75 -5.46
C LEU A 136 -0.35 11.68 -4.88
N ALA A 137 -0.21 11.34 -3.59
CA ALA A 137 -1.08 10.37 -2.93
C ALA A 137 -2.54 10.85 -2.86
N VAL A 138 -2.77 12.14 -2.60
CA VAL A 138 -4.11 12.75 -2.61
C VAL A 138 -4.70 12.75 -4.01
N LEU A 139 -3.91 13.09 -5.04
CA LEU A 139 -4.36 13.06 -6.44
C LEU A 139 -4.73 11.64 -6.88
N LEU A 140 -3.92 10.63 -6.52
CA LEU A 140 -4.24 9.23 -6.81
C LEU A 140 -5.47 8.74 -6.04
N LEU A 141 -5.62 9.15 -4.78
CA LEU A 141 -6.78 8.84 -3.95
C LEU A 141 -8.07 9.43 -4.56
N ALA A 142 -8.02 10.70 -4.98
CA ALA A 142 -9.13 11.37 -5.66
C ALA A 142 -9.42 10.74 -7.02
N GLY A 143 -8.38 10.38 -7.79
CA GLY A 143 -8.52 9.68 -9.07
C GLY A 143 -9.20 8.32 -8.94
N ILE A 144 -8.87 7.54 -7.90
CA ILE A 144 -9.53 6.26 -7.63
C ILE A 144 -10.97 6.47 -7.15
N ALA A 145 -11.24 7.48 -6.33
CA ALA A 145 -12.63 7.79 -5.95
C ALA A 145 -13.48 8.22 -7.16
N ALA A 146 -12.92 9.05 -8.04
CA ALA A 146 -13.56 9.50 -9.26
C ALA A 146 -13.76 8.38 -10.29
N SER A 147 -12.93 7.33 -10.25
CA SER A 147 -13.06 6.21 -11.19
C SER A 147 -14.26 5.30 -10.91
N VAL A 148 -14.77 5.29 -9.67
CA VAL A 148 -15.94 4.48 -9.27
C VAL A 148 -17.16 4.76 -10.16
N PRO A 149 -17.69 5.99 -10.25
CA PRO A 149 -18.81 6.29 -11.14
C PRO A 149 -18.42 6.27 -12.62
N SER A 150 -17.16 6.54 -12.98
CA SER A 150 -16.76 6.54 -14.39
C SER A 150 -16.73 5.15 -15.00
N ILE A 151 -16.45 4.11 -14.20
CA ILE A 151 -16.39 2.71 -14.65
C ILE A 151 -17.75 2.04 -14.51
N ALA A 152 -18.44 2.21 -13.38
CA ALA A 152 -19.71 1.52 -13.10
C ALA A 152 -20.96 2.30 -13.54
N GLY A 153 -20.80 3.53 -14.04
CA GLY A 153 -21.89 4.36 -14.52
C GLY A 153 -22.85 4.82 -13.42
N ALA A 154 -24.09 5.13 -13.82
CA ALA A 154 -25.10 5.75 -12.94
C ALA A 154 -25.44 4.92 -11.68
N ALA A 155 -25.22 3.60 -11.71
CA ALA A 155 -25.48 2.72 -10.58
C ALA A 155 -24.60 3.04 -9.35
N LEU A 156 -23.38 3.54 -9.56
CA LEU A 156 -22.45 3.96 -8.50
C LEU A 156 -22.15 5.46 -8.54
N ALA A 157 -23.08 6.28 -9.03
CA ALA A 157 -22.96 7.73 -8.95
C ALA A 157 -22.83 8.20 -7.48
N PHE A 158 -22.11 9.31 -7.25
CA PHE A 158 -21.95 9.89 -5.91
C PHE A 158 -23.26 10.34 -5.25
N THR A 159 -24.31 10.51 -6.05
CA THR A 159 -25.66 10.84 -5.57
C THR A 159 -26.40 9.62 -5.01
N THR A 160 -25.89 8.40 -5.22
CA THR A 160 -26.53 7.18 -4.71
C THR A 160 -25.85 6.72 -3.42
N PRO A 161 -26.62 6.18 -2.44
CA PRO A 161 -26.04 5.62 -1.21
C PRO A 161 -25.02 4.51 -1.49
N ARG A 162 -25.27 3.67 -2.51
CA ARG A 162 -24.36 2.59 -2.92
C ARG A 162 -23.05 3.13 -3.50
N GLY A 163 -23.11 4.15 -4.35
CA GLY A 163 -21.90 4.80 -4.88
C GLY A 163 -21.03 5.37 -3.76
N MET A 164 -21.64 6.09 -2.82
CA MET A 164 -20.93 6.62 -1.65
C MET A 164 -20.32 5.52 -0.78
N TRP A 165 -21.03 4.43 -0.53
CA TRP A 165 -20.51 3.28 0.20
C TRP A 165 -19.25 2.70 -0.46
N VAL A 166 -19.28 2.48 -1.78
CA VAL A 166 -18.14 1.93 -2.54
C VAL A 166 -16.95 2.88 -2.51
N VAL A 167 -17.18 4.18 -2.59
CA VAL A 167 -16.12 5.21 -2.48
C VAL A 167 -15.50 5.20 -1.08
N VAL A 168 -16.30 5.15 -0.03
CA VAL A 168 -15.80 5.05 1.35
C VAL A 168 -14.99 3.78 1.56
N LEU A 169 -15.43 2.64 1.00
CA LEU A 169 -14.68 1.39 1.02
C LEU A 169 -13.32 1.54 0.31
N ALA A 170 -13.30 2.12 -0.90
CA ALA A 170 -12.07 2.34 -1.66
C ALA A 170 -11.08 3.23 -0.90
N LEU A 171 -11.57 4.37 -0.41
CA LEU A 171 -10.77 5.36 0.30
C LEU A 171 -10.20 4.80 1.61
N SER A 172 -11.03 4.10 2.40
CA SER A 172 -10.58 3.50 3.66
C SER A 172 -9.51 2.42 3.42
N LEU A 173 -9.68 1.57 2.41
CA LEU A 173 -8.66 0.58 2.04
C LEU A 173 -7.33 1.26 1.65
N LEU A 174 -7.37 2.31 0.83
CA LEU A 174 -6.16 3.02 0.43
C LEU A 174 -5.48 3.72 1.59
N LEU A 175 -6.24 4.39 2.46
CA LEU A 175 -5.70 5.03 3.65
C LEU A 175 -5.03 4.02 4.60
N VAL A 176 -5.67 2.86 4.83
CA VAL A 176 -5.06 1.76 5.61
C VAL A 176 -3.75 1.31 4.97
N LEU A 177 -3.73 1.15 3.64
CA LEU A 177 -2.52 0.78 2.92
C LEU A 177 -1.41 1.84 3.03
N TYR A 178 -1.75 3.13 2.95
CA TYR A 178 -0.78 4.23 3.07
C TYR A 178 -0.16 4.26 4.47
N VAL A 179 -1.00 4.09 5.51
CA VAL A 179 -0.54 4.05 6.90
C VAL A 179 0.38 2.84 7.13
N ALA A 180 0.03 1.67 6.59
CA ALA A 180 0.87 0.48 6.68
C ALA A 180 2.20 0.65 5.91
N ALA A 181 2.16 1.21 4.70
CA ALA A 181 3.33 1.48 3.88
C ALA A 181 4.28 2.53 4.51
N ALA A 182 3.79 3.36 5.44
CA ALA A 182 4.63 4.31 6.17
C ALA A 182 5.58 3.65 7.18
N ILE A 183 5.29 2.42 7.63
CA ILE A 183 6.07 1.70 8.67
C ILE A 183 7.57 1.60 8.30
N PRO A 184 7.97 1.03 7.14
CA PRO A 184 9.38 0.92 6.79
C PRO A 184 10.07 2.28 6.64
N PHE A 185 9.40 3.30 6.11
CA PHE A 185 9.94 4.65 6.00
C PHE A 185 10.21 5.28 7.37
N ARG A 186 9.28 5.15 8.33
CA ARG A 186 9.47 5.63 9.70
C ARG A 186 10.66 4.95 10.37
N ARG A 187 10.82 3.64 10.15
CA ARG A 187 11.94 2.86 10.70
C ARG A 187 13.27 3.29 10.11
N LEU A 188 13.37 3.45 8.80
CA LEU A 188 14.56 3.95 8.11
C LEU A 188 15.00 5.33 8.61
N ASN A 189 14.07 6.16 9.09
CA ASN A 189 14.34 7.52 9.55
C ASN A 189 14.63 7.64 11.06
N ALA A 190 14.43 6.57 11.84
CA ALA A 190 14.59 6.62 13.30
C ALA A 190 16.03 6.95 13.75
N PRO A 191 17.10 6.37 13.18
CA PRO A 191 18.48 6.68 13.60
C PRO A 191 18.85 8.14 13.36
N TYR A 192 18.37 8.73 12.26
CA TYR A 192 18.61 10.14 11.94
C TYR A 192 17.99 11.09 12.96
N ARG A 193 16.75 10.81 13.40
CA ARG A 193 16.07 11.60 14.43
C ARG A 193 16.77 11.53 15.78
N ALA A 194 17.30 10.35 16.14
CA ALA A 194 18.06 10.18 17.37
C ALA A 194 19.37 11.00 17.35
N GLY A 195 20.10 11.00 16.22
CA GLY A 195 21.30 11.83 16.06
C GLY A 195 21.01 13.33 16.20
N GLN A 196 19.97 13.82 15.52
CA GLN A 196 19.59 15.24 15.63
C GLN A 196 19.21 15.68 17.05
N ALA A 197 18.54 14.81 17.81
CA ALA A 197 18.17 15.10 19.20
C ALA A 197 19.40 15.18 20.11
N ALA A 198 20.40 14.31 19.89
CA ALA A 198 21.66 14.33 20.63
C ALA A 198 22.45 15.62 20.34
N ASP A 199 22.57 16.01 19.07
CA ASP A 199 23.27 17.24 18.66
C ASP A 199 22.60 18.51 19.21
N ALA A 200 21.26 18.54 19.27
CA ALA A 200 20.54 19.66 19.86
C ALA A 200 20.79 19.77 21.37
N SER A 201 20.89 18.64 22.08
CA SER A 201 21.12 18.63 23.53
C SER A 201 22.53 19.09 23.93
N SER A 202 23.55 18.80 23.10
CA SER A 202 24.92 19.28 23.34
C SER A 202 25.06 20.78 23.07
N ALA A 203 24.34 21.32 22.07
CA ALA A 203 24.33 22.75 21.76
C ALA A 203 23.64 23.61 22.83
N THR A 204 22.67 23.07 23.58
CA THR A 204 22.03 23.79 24.70
C THR A 204 22.80 23.70 26.01
N ALA A 205 23.81 22.85 26.10
CA ALA A 205 24.61 22.64 27.31
C ALA A 205 25.89 23.49 27.36
N SER A 206 26.20 24.21 26.27
CA SER A 206 27.31 25.18 26.14
C SER A 206 26.82 26.61 26.26
#